data_AF-A0A2T1DD18-F1
#
_entry.id   AF-A0A2T1DD18-F1
#
_cell.length_a   1.000
_cell.length_b   1.000
_cell.length_c   1.000
_cell.angle_alpha   90.00
_cell.angle_beta   90.00
_cell.angle_gamma   90.00
#
_symmetry.space_group_name_H-M   'P 1'
#
loop_
_entity.id
_entity.type
_entity.pdbx_description
1 polymer ?
#
loop_
_entity_poly.entity_id
_entity_poly.type
_entity_poly.pdbx_seq_one_letter_code
_entity_poly.pdbx_strand_id
1 'polypeptide(L)'
;MSTDSNQKIDYLYKEYTRLSEKCDELIKSTFDDFKLFGAAGAVIVIWKPISDLIAPINSKLDSSSILFLGFLSILAVIDIIGYLFLIKQAYGWYFVYNLQAYEIEIKKFLGEAEDSQLFNFNMGKSEQRFITGVYKTSFRSLLIVFFIVGTLLPFIALCYSKMLYAVIYLLLSLISSITYYQLFRRMMKQFSDKSYL
;
A
#
# COMPACT_ATOMS: atom_id res chain seq x y z
N MET A 1 -40.50 25.77 2.21
CA MET A 1 -39.05 25.98 2.03
C MET A 1 -38.19 25.17 3.02
N SER A 2 -38.74 24.64 4.13
CA SER A 2 -38.00 23.84 5.13
C SER A 2 -37.83 22.35 4.79
N THR A 3 -38.75 21.77 4.01
CA THR A 3 -38.73 20.33 3.64
C THR A 3 -37.57 19.96 2.72
N ASP A 4 -37.24 20.85 1.78
CA ASP A 4 -36.18 20.67 0.77
C ASP A 4 -34.78 20.74 1.42
N SER A 5 -34.63 21.60 2.43
CA SER A 5 -33.40 21.75 3.22
C SER A 5 -33.09 20.47 4.01
N ASN A 6 -34.09 19.92 4.72
CA ASN A 6 -33.92 18.69 5.49
C ASN A 6 -33.62 17.48 4.60
N GLN A 7 -34.23 17.38 3.43
CA GLN A 7 -33.92 16.34 2.45
C GLN A 7 -32.48 16.42 1.94
N LYS A 8 -31.97 17.64 1.72
CA LYS A 8 -30.59 17.87 1.27
C LYS A 8 -29.57 17.43 2.32
N ILE A 9 -29.73 17.79 3.60
CA ILE A 9 -28.78 17.38 4.63
C ILE A 9 -28.84 15.88 4.92
N ASP A 10 -30.04 15.28 4.91
CA ASP A 10 -30.19 13.83 5.02
C ASP A 10 -29.46 13.09 3.89
N TYR A 11 -29.54 13.61 2.66
CA TYR A 11 -28.82 13.04 1.52
C TYR A 11 -27.30 13.15 1.71
N LEU A 12 -26.78 14.33 2.10
CA LEU A 12 -25.36 14.53 2.34
C LEU A 12 -24.83 13.60 3.44
N TYR A 13 -25.57 13.47 4.54
CA TYR A 13 -25.18 12.60 5.65
C TYR A 13 -25.23 11.10 5.30
N LYS A 14 -26.23 10.68 4.51
CA LYS A 14 -26.30 9.31 3.98
C LYS A 14 -25.12 8.99 3.09
N GLU A 15 -24.75 9.89 2.17
CA GLU A 15 -23.60 9.69 1.30
C GLU A 15 -22.28 9.71 2.08
N TYR A 16 -22.13 10.61 3.06
CA TYR A 16 -20.98 10.62 3.97
C TYR A 16 -20.82 9.29 4.70
N THR A 17 -21.91 8.78 5.30
CA THR A 17 -21.91 7.50 6.03
C THR A 17 -21.57 6.34 5.09
N ARG A 18 -22.21 6.27 3.91
CA ARG A 18 -21.95 5.26 2.88
C ARG A 18 -20.48 5.26 2.45
N LEU A 19 -19.89 6.44 2.27
CA LEU A 19 -18.49 6.57 1.87
C LEU A 19 -17.54 6.16 3.01
N SER A 20 -17.87 6.50 4.26
CA SER A 20 -17.11 6.12 5.44
C SER A 20 -17.09 4.60 5.63
N GLU A 21 -18.23 3.94 5.49
CA GLU A 21 -18.31 2.47 5.56
C GLU A 21 -17.43 1.81 4.50
N LYS A 22 -17.41 2.35 3.28
CA LYS A 22 -16.55 1.85 2.19
C LYS A 22 -15.06 2.12 2.45
N CYS A 23 -14.72 3.23 3.10
CA CYS A 23 -13.37 3.51 3.57
C CYS A 23 -12.92 2.48 4.62
N ASP A 24 -13.80 2.14 5.58
CA ASP A 24 -13.51 1.13 6.61
C ASP A 24 -13.32 -0.27 6.02
N GLU A 25 -14.13 -0.66 5.04
CA GLU A 25 -13.95 -1.91 4.29
C GLU A 25 -12.58 -1.96 3.60
N LEU A 26 -12.16 -0.85 2.98
CA LEU A 26 -10.85 -0.72 2.34
C LEU A 26 -9.70 -0.86 3.35
N ILE A 27 -9.80 -0.21 4.52
CA ILE A 27 -8.80 -0.29 5.58
C ILE A 27 -8.67 -1.73 6.09
N LYS A 28 -9.80 -2.40 6.38
CA LYS A 28 -9.82 -3.80 6.82
C LYS A 28 -9.16 -4.72 5.78
N SER A 29 -9.53 -4.55 4.51
CA SER A 29 -8.92 -5.32 3.41
C SER A 29 -7.42 -5.06 3.25
N THR A 30 -6.94 -3.87 3.61
CA THR A 30 -5.51 -3.54 3.59
C THR A 30 -4.73 -4.25 4.69
N PHE A 31 -5.32 -4.41 5.88
CA PHE A 31 -4.72 -5.20 6.96
C PHE A 31 -4.58 -6.69 6.61
N ASP A 32 -5.52 -7.23 5.84
CA ASP A 32 -5.43 -8.62 5.38
C ASP A 32 -4.27 -8.82 4.39
N ASP A 33 -4.02 -7.86 3.49
CA ASP A 33 -2.85 -7.89 2.61
C ASP A 33 -1.52 -7.85 3.40
N PHE A 34 -1.48 -7.12 4.52
CA PHE A 34 -0.28 -7.06 5.36
C PHE A 34 0.09 -8.44 5.93
N LYS A 35 -0.92 -9.27 6.25
CA LYS A 35 -0.69 -10.66 6.68
C LYS A 35 -0.04 -11.49 5.56
N LEU A 36 -0.42 -11.25 4.30
CA LEU A 36 0.18 -11.93 3.15
C LEU A 36 1.65 -11.55 2.97
N PHE A 37 2.02 -10.28 3.18
CA PHE A 37 3.44 -9.89 3.19
C PHE A 37 4.22 -10.55 4.33
N GLY A 38 3.64 -10.64 5.52
CA GLY A 38 4.23 -11.37 6.64
C GLY A 38 4.46 -12.85 6.31
N ALA A 39 3.46 -13.50 5.71
CA ALA A 39 3.57 -14.89 5.25
C ALA A 39 4.64 -15.05 4.16
N ALA A 40 4.68 -14.17 3.16
CA ALA A 40 5.70 -14.19 2.11
C ALA A 40 7.11 -14.04 2.70
N GLY A 41 7.30 -13.12 3.66
CA GLY A 41 8.56 -12.94 4.37
C GLY A 41 8.99 -14.20 5.14
N ALA A 42 8.05 -14.87 5.82
CA ALA A 42 8.32 -16.13 6.51
C ALA A 42 8.73 -17.24 5.53
N VAL A 43 8.04 -17.33 4.38
CA VAL A 43 8.35 -18.30 3.32
C VAL A 43 9.78 -18.11 2.78
N ILE A 44 10.24 -16.85 2.58
CA ILE A 44 11.61 -16.56 2.13
C ILE A 44 12.65 -17.18 3.07
N VAL A 45 12.45 -17.06 4.39
CA VAL A 45 13.39 -17.55 5.40
C VAL A 45 13.48 -19.07 5.41
N ILE A 46 12.34 -19.77 5.25
CA ILE A 46 12.29 -21.24 5.28
C ILE A 46 12.56 -21.88 3.91
N TRP A 47 12.63 -21.10 2.83
CA TRP A 47 12.73 -21.64 1.47
C TRP A 47 14.04 -22.40 1.22
N LYS A 48 15.16 -21.93 1.78
CA LYS A 48 16.46 -22.59 1.62
C LYS A 48 16.50 -24.00 2.24
N PRO A 49 16.08 -24.20 3.50
CA PRO A 49 15.91 -25.55 4.03
C PRO A 49 15.03 -26.46 3.16
N ILE A 50 13.96 -25.92 2.56
CA ILE A 50 13.06 -26.67 1.68
C ILE A 50 13.76 -27.10 0.39
N SER A 51 14.52 -26.21 -0.25
CA SER A 51 15.25 -26.57 -1.48
C SER A 51 16.27 -27.66 -1.24
N ASP A 52 16.97 -27.59 -0.11
CA ASP A 52 18.02 -28.55 0.26
C ASP A 52 17.44 -29.95 0.55
N LEU A 53 16.17 -30.04 0.99
CA LEU A 53 15.46 -31.31 1.19
C LEU A 53 14.90 -31.90 -0.12
N ILE A 54 14.50 -31.05 -1.07
CA ILE A 54 13.88 -31.49 -2.34
C ILE A 54 14.92 -31.88 -3.39
N ALA A 55 16.04 -31.15 -3.47
CA ALA A 55 17.11 -31.40 -4.44
C ALA A 55 17.60 -32.87 -4.50
N PRO A 56 17.86 -33.57 -3.37
CA PRO A 56 18.31 -34.97 -3.42
C PRO A 56 17.25 -35.96 -3.92
N ILE A 57 15.96 -35.59 -3.94
CA ILE A 57 14.85 -36.46 -4.36
C ILE A 57 14.71 -36.48 -5.89
N ASN A 58 15.14 -35.42 -6.57
CA ASN A 58 15.01 -35.30 -8.03
C ASN A 58 16.35 -34.92 -8.66
N SER A 59 17.10 -35.93 -9.12
CA SER A 59 18.46 -35.76 -9.66
C SER A 59 18.58 -34.86 -10.90
N LYS A 60 17.46 -34.50 -11.52
CA LYS A 60 17.42 -33.56 -12.66
C LYS A 60 17.41 -32.09 -12.23
N LEU A 61 17.06 -31.79 -10.98
CA LEU A 61 16.95 -30.43 -10.46
C LEU A 61 18.01 -30.16 -9.41
N ASP A 62 18.98 -29.33 -9.78
CA ASP A 62 19.98 -28.79 -8.84
C ASP A 62 19.28 -27.86 -7.82
N SER A 63 19.68 -27.93 -6.55
CA SER A 63 19.14 -27.12 -5.42
C SER A 63 19.11 -25.63 -5.79
N SER A 64 20.15 -25.18 -6.49
CA SER A 64 20.29 -23.80 -6.95
C SER A 64 19.15 -23.31 -7.85
N SER A 65 18.64 -24.19 -8.72
CA SER A 65 17.54 -23.87 -9.64
C SER A 65 16.20 -23.80 -8.89
N ILE A 66 16.01 -24.68 -7.89
CA ILE A 66 14.81 -24.70 -7.04
C ILE A 66 14.76 -23.43 -6.17
N LEU A 67 15.88 -23.03 -5.58
CA LEU A 67 16.03 -21.78 -4.84
C LEU A 67 15.64 -20.58 -5.69
N PHE A 68 16.25 -20.47 -6.88
CA PHE A 68 16.00 -19.35 -7.79
C PHE A 68 14.53 -19.26 -8.19
N LEU A 69 13.91 -20.38 -8.58
CA LEU A 69 12.52 -20.40 -9.01
C LEU A 69 11.57 -19.99 -7.88
N GLY A 70 11.82 -20.46 -6.65
CA GLY A 70 11.00 -20.11 -5.51
C GLY A 70 11.12 -18.65 -5.10
N PHE A 71 12.35 -18.10 -5.05
CA PHE A 71 12.51 -16.66 -4.81
C PHE A 71 11.87 -15.81 -5.90
N LEU A 72 11.99 -16.21 -7.18
CA LEU A 72 11.33 -15.51 -8.29
C LEU A 72 9.80 -15.54 -8.15
N SER A 73 9.25 -16.68 -7.73
CA SER A 73 7.81 -16.85 -7.52
C SER A 73 7.31 -16.00 -6.35
N ILE A 74 8.07 -15.95 -5.25
CA ILE A 74 7.75 -15.09 -4.10
C ILE A 74 7.83 -13.61 -4.51
N LEU A 75 8.86 -13.21 -5.26
CA LEU A 75 9.01 -11.86 -5.79
C LEU A 75 7.80 -11.47 -6.63
N ALA A 76 7.32 -12.34 -7.52
CA ALA A 76 6.13 -12.09 -8.33
C ALA A 76 4.87 -11.90 -7.48
N VAL A 77 4.65 -12.74 -6.46
CA VAL A 77 3.51 -12.60 -5.53
C VAL A 77 3.60 -11.27 -4.78
N ILE A 78 4.79 -10.96 -4.27
CA ILE A 78 5.09 -9.70 -3.58
C ILE A 78 4.78 -8.50 -4.48
N ASP A 79 5.22 -8.52 -5.75
CA ASP A 79 5.00 -7.44 -6.71
C ASP A 79 3.51 -7.23 -6.99
N ILE A 80 2.73 -8.32 -7.11
CA ILE A 80 1.27 -8.25 -7.29
C ILE A 80 0.61 -7.61 -6.08
N ILE A 81 0.92 -8.07 -4.86
CA ILE A 81 0.34 -7.50 -3.64
C ILE A 81 0.75 -6.04 -3.50
N GLY A 82 2.01 -5.69 -3.80
CA GLY A 82 2.48 -4.33 -3.82
C GLY A 82 1.65 -3.46 -4.77
N TYR A 83 1.42 -3.92 -6.00
CA TYR A 83 0.64 -3.17 -6.98
C TYR A 83 -0.82 -2.99 -6.54
N LEU A 84 -1.45 -4.02 -5.98
CA LEU A 84 -2.79 -3.92 -5.38
C LEU A 84 -2.82 -2.91 -4.24
N PHE A 85 -1.77 -2.85 -3.42
CA PHE A 85 -1.64 -1.87 -2.35
C PHE A 85 -1.54 -0.44 -2.90
N LEU A 86 -0.85 -0.20 -4.02
CA LEU A 86 -0.87 1.11 -4.68
C LEU A 86 -2.29 1.49 -5.13
N ILE A 87 -3.03 0.55 -5.73
CA ILE A 87 -4.43 0.81 -6.12
C ILE A 87 -5.27 1.17 -4.88
N LYS A 88 -5.15 0.39 -3.80
CA LYS A 88 -5.86 0.65 -2.53
C LYS A 88 -5.49 2.02 -1.95
N GLN A 89 -4.21 2.41 -1.99
CA GLN A 89 -3.80 3.75 -1.58
C GLN A 89 -4.45 4.85 -2.43
N ALA A 90 -4.58 4.66 -3.74
CA ALA A 90 -5.26 5.62 -4.62
C ALA A 90 -6.72 5.82 -4.21
N TYR A 91 -7.43 4.72 -3.91
CA TYR A 91 -8.79 4.76 -3.39
C TYR A 91 -8.86 5.38 -1.99
N GLY A 92 -7.90 5.10 -1.12
CA GLY A 92 -7.82 5.72 0.21
C GLY A 92 -7.77 7.24 0.13
N TRP A 93 -6.94 7.79 -0.77
CA TRP A 93 -6.90 9.23 -1.03
C TRP A 93 -8.21 9.77 -1.61
N TYR A 94 -8.87 9.02 -2.49
CA TYR A 94 -10.19 9.38 -2.99
C TYR A 94 -11.22 9.47 -1.86
N PHE A 95 -11.27 8.50 -0.94
CA PHE A 95 -12.19 8.51 0.19
C PHE A 95 -11.93 9.69 1.12
N VAL A 96 -10.65 9.94 1.48
CA VAL A 96 -10.27 11.08 2.31
C VAL A 96 -10.75 12.39 1.69
N TYR A 97 -10.50 12.62 0.40
CA TYR A 97 -10.89 13.85 -0.28
C TYR A 97 -12.42 14.06 -0.30
N ASN A 98 -13.18 13.03 -0.63
CA ASN A 98 -14.64 13.15 -0.73
C ASN A 98 -15.30 13.28 0.64
N LEU A 99 -14.82 12.56 1.67
CA LEU A 99 -15.30 12.71 3.04
C LEU A 99 -15.10 14.13 3.56
N GLN A 100 -13.94 14.74 3.28
CA GLN A 100 -13.69 16.16 3.60
C GLN A 100 -14.67 17.09 2.89
N ALA A 101 -14.92 16.88 1.60
CA ALA A 101 -15.84 17.71 0.83
C ALA A 101 -17.28 17.64 1.38
N TYR A 102 -17.77 16.44 1.71
CA TYR A 102 -19.09 16.26 2.34
C TYR A 102 -19.16 16.93 3.71
N GLU A 103 -18.11 16.81 4.52
CA GLU A 103 -18.07 17.40 5.86
C GLU A 103 -18.09 18.94 5.81
N ILE A 104 -17.36 19.55 4.88
CA ILE A 104 -17.40 21.00 4.65
C ILE A 104 -18.81 21.47 4.27
N GLU A 105 -19.50 20.75 3.39
CA GLU A 105 -20.87 21.09 2.99
C GLU A 105 -21.88 20.92 4.14
N ILE A 106 -21.71 19.89 4.99
CA ILE A 106 -22.52 19.69 6.19
C ILE A 106 -22.30 20.84 7.19
N LYS A 107 -21.05 21.23 7.47
CA LYS A 107 -20.73 22.37 8.35
C LYS A 107 -21.38 23.66 7.87
N LYS A 108 -21.26 23.98 6.58
CA LYS A 108 -21.89 25.16 5.97
C LYS A 108 -23.41 25.16 6.17
N PHE A 109 -24.04 24.00 6.04
CA PHE A 109 -25.49 23.88 6.20
C PHE A 109 -25.92 24.04 7.66
N LEU A 110 -25.14 23.50 8.62
CA LEU A 110 -25.43 23.60 10.06
C LEU A 110 -25.08 24.97 10.65
N GLY A 111 -24.38 25.84 9.90
CA GLY A 111 -23.89 27.12 10.40
C GLY A 111 -22.80 26.95 11.47
N GLU A 112 -22.14 25.78 11.50
CA GLU A 112 -21.01 25.57 12.39
C GLU A 112 -19.77 26.31 11.88
N ALA A 113 -18.94 26.74 12.83
CA ALA A 113 -17.66 27.36 12.51
C ALA A 113 -16.73 26.33 11.84
N GLU A 114 -15.88 26.77 10.91
CA GLU A 114 -15.00 25.87 10.14
C GLU A 114 -14.03 25.08 11.04
N ASP A 115 -13.69 25.66 12.19
CA ASP A 115 -12.85 25.17 13.28
C ASP A 115 -13.59 24.33 14.33
N SER A 116 -14.88 24.03 14.12
CA SER A 116 -15.63 23.09 14.96
C SER A 116 -15.00 21.70 14.95
N GLN A 117 -14.70 21.18 16.15
CA GLN A 117 -14.16 19.84 16.38
C GLN A 117 -15.20 18.72 16.23
N LEU A 118 -16.49 19.07 16.11
CA LEU A 118 -17.57 18.10 15.97
C LEU A 118 -17.44 17.28 14.67
N PHE A 119 -16.84 17.91 13.65
CA PHE A 119 -16.60 17.40 12.32
C PHE A 119 -15.14 17.71 11.95
N ASN A 120 -14.20 16.88 12.42
CA ASN A 120 -12.77 17.19 12.37
C ASN A 120 -12.00 16.40 11.29
N PHE A 121 -12.67 15.88 10.27
CA PHE A 121 -11.98 15.36 9.09
C PHE A 121 -11.42 16.50 8.21
N ASN A 122 -11.93 17.73 8.40
CA ASN A 122 -11.42 19.00 7.89
C ASN A 122 -10.07 19.33 8.54
N MET A 123 -9.04 18.59 8.15
CA MET A 123 -7.68 18.84 8.59
C MET A 123 -7.28 20.25 8.17
N GLY A 124 -6.93 21.11 9.13
CA GLY A 124 -6.36 22.41 8.80
C GLY A 124 -5.11 22.26 7.92
N LYS A 125 -4.71 23.31 7.20
CA LYS A 125 -3.51 23.28 6.32
C LYS A 125 -2.24 22.81 7.04
N SER A 126 -2.14 23.02 8.36
CA SER A 126 -1.06 22.51 9.22
C SER A 126 -1.14 20.99 9.44
N GLU A 127 -2.32 20.47 9.74
CA GLU A 127 -2.56 19.05 10.01
C GLU A 127 -2.45 18.20 8.74
N GLN A 128 -2.91 18.72 7.60
CA GLN A 128 -2.76 18.06 6.31
C GLN A 128 -1.28 17.90 5.93
N ARG A 129 -0.44 18.91 6.20
CA ARG A 129 1.02 18.81 6.01
C ARG A 129 1.64 17.80 6.95
N PHE A 130 1.21 17.77 8.21
CA PHE A 130 1.68 16.78 9.19
C PHE A 130 1.34 15.36 8.74
N ILE A 131 0.09 15.09 8.37
CA ILE A 131 -0.36 13.77 7.93
C ILE A 131 0.32 13.35 6.64
N THR A 132 0.46 14.27 5.68
CA THR A 132 1.22 13.99 4.45
C THR A 132 2.70 13.69 4.75
N GLY A 133 3.30 14.38 5.73
CA GLY A 133 4.67 14.16 6.18
C GLY A 133 4.85 12.80 6.86
N VAL A 134 3.97 12.47 7.82
CA VAL A 134 3.94 11.17 8.49
C VAL A 134 3.74 10.06 7.47
N TYR A 135 2.75 10.19 6.58
CA TYR A 135 2.49 9.22 5.51
C TYR A 135 3.72 8.98 4.62
N LYS A 136 4.35 10.06 4.14
CA LYS A 136 5.57 9.95 3.31
C LYS A 136 6.70 9.25 4.07
N THR A 137 6.85 9.51 5.36
CA THR A 137 7.88 8.92 6.20
C THR A 137 7.61 7.44 6.43
N SER A 138 6.41 7.09 6.88
CA SER A 138 5.97 5.70 7.09
C SER A 138 6.08 4.87 5.82
N PHE A 139 5.70 5.43 4.67
CA PHE A 139 5.82 4.75 3.39
C PHE A 139 7.28 4.51 2.97
N ARG A 140 8.17 5.51 3.15
CA ARG A 140 9.60 5.33 2.89
C ARG A 140 10.20 4.25 3.77
N SER A 141 9.87 4.24 5.06
CA SER A 141 10.31 3.20 5.99
C SER A 141 9.83 1.81 5.54
N LEU A 142 8.57 1.70 5.13
CA LEU A 142 8.01 0.44 4.63
C LEU A 142 8.74 -0.02 3.36
N LEU A 143 8.99 0.88 2.40
CA LEU A 143 9.78 0.59 1.20
C LEU A 143 11.20 0.08 1.52
N ILE A 144 11.87 0.69 2.50
CA ILE A 144 13.22 0.26 2.91
C ILE A 144 13.18 -1.17 3.45
N VAL A 145 12.25 -1.46 4.35
CA VAL A 145 12.07 -2.82 4.90
C VAL A 145 11.80 -3.81 3.76
N PHE A 146 10.95 -3.42 2.83
CA PHE A 146 10.58 -4.23 1.69
C PHE A 146 11.74 -4.51 0.75
N PHE A 147 12.59 -3.51 0.50
CA PHE A 147 13.81 -3.65 -0.27
C PHE A 147 14.81 -4.59 0.42
N ILE A 148 14.98 -4.48 1.73
CA ILE A 148 15.88 -5.36 2.48
C ILE A 148 15.42 -6.81 2.39
N VAL A 149 14.13 -7.06 2.65
CA VAL A 149 13.58 -8.42 2.74
C VAL A 149 13.34 -9.04 1.36
N GLY A 150 12.80 -8.27 0.42
CA GLY A 150 12.45 -8.74 -0.92
C GLY A 150 13.63 -8.75 -1.90
N THR A 151 14.64 -7.90 -1.70
CA THR A 151 15.76 -7.77 -2.64
C THR A 151 17.07 -8.26 -2.04
N LEU A 152 17.51 -7.71 -0.90
CA LEU A 152 18.85 -8.01 -0.36
C LEU A 152 18.97 -9.44 0.19
N LEU A 153 18.01 -9.92 0.98
CA LEU A 153 18.10 -11.26 1.57
C LEU A 153 18.12 -12.38 0.51
N PRO A 154 17.21 -12.43 -0.49
CA PRO A 154 17.23 -13.47 -1.51
C PRO A 154 18.48 -13.34 -2.41
N PHE A 155 18.94 -12.12 -2.70
CA PHE A 155 20.19 -11.91 -3.44
C PHE A 155 21.38 -12.53 -2.72
N ILE A 156 21.57 -12.24 -1.43
CA ILE A 156 22.64 -12.81 -0.61
C ILE A 156 22.53 -14.34 -0.58
N ALA A 157 21.34 -14.88 -0.35
CA ALA A 157 21.11 -16.32 -0.35
C ALA A 157 21.49 -16.98 -1.69
N LEU A 158 21.14 -16.35 -2.81
CA LEU A 158 21.48 -16.84 -4.15
C LEU A 158 22.97 -16.71 -4.48
N CYS A 159 23.68 -15.70 -3.95
CA CYS A 159 25.13 -15.57 -4.11
C CYS A 159 25.90 -16.79 -3.57
N TYR A 160 25.42 -17.38 -2.47
CA TYR A 160 26.00 -18.62 -1.93
C TYR A 160 25.64 -19.88 -2.73
N SER A 161 24.72 -19.78 -3.69
CA SER A 161 24.26 -20.89 -4.52
C SER A 161 24.81 -20.79 -5.95
N LYS A 162 24.32 -19.81 -6.74
CA LYS A 162 24.80 -19.53 -8.09
C LYS A 162 24.75 -18.04 -8.41
N MET A 163 25.93 -17.47 -8.68
CA MET A 163 26.09 -16.03 -8.96
C MET A 163 25.21 -15.53 -10.11
N LEU A 164 25.06 -16.31 -11.19
CA LEU A 164 24.22 -15.94 -12.34
C LEU A 164 22.76 -15.69 -11.92
N TYR A 165 22.19 -16.56 -11.09
CA TYR A 165 20.82 -16.44 -10.60
C TYR A 165 20.65 -15.25 -9.66
N ALA A 166 21.65 -15.01 -8.81
CA ALA A 166 21.68 -13.83 -7.94
C ALA A 166 21.63 -12.53 -8.76
N VAL A 167 22.46 -12.42 -9.81
CA VAL A 167 22.49 -11.24 -10.68
C VAL A 167 21.16 -11.03 -11.41
N ILE A 168 20.58 -12.09 -11.99
CA ILE A 168 19.28 -12.00 -12.67
C ILE A 168 18.19 -11.55 -11.70
N TYR A 169 18.13 -12.16 -10.51
CA TYR A 169 17.16 -11.80 -9.47
C TYR A 169 17.31 -10.35 -9.03
N LEU A 170 18.54 -9.89 -8.81
CA LEU A 170 18.82 -8.51 -8.41
C LEU A 170 18.35 -7.52 -9.47
N LEU A 171 18.63 -7.77 -10.75
CA LEU A 171 18.19 -6.90 -11.83
C LEU A 171 16.67 -6.80 -11.90
N LEU A 172 15.96 -7.94 -11.83
CA LEU A 172 14.51 -7.96 -11.86
C LEU A 172 13.89 -7.25 -10.66
N SER A 173 14.36 -7.55 -9.44
CA SER A 173 13.86 -6.91 -8.22
C SER A 173 14.13 -5.40 -8.18
N LEU A 174 15.27 -4.93 -8.71
CA LEU A 174 15.55 -3.51 -8.86
C LEU A 174 14.60 -2.84 -9.87
N ILE A 175 14.36 -3.45 -11.03
CA ILE A 175 13.42 -2.93 -12.03
C ILE A 175 12.00 -2.84 -11.44
N SER A 176 11.54 -3.89 -10.74
CA SER A 176 10.25 -3.90 -10.04
C SER A 176 10.17 -2.78 -9.01
N SER A 177 11.19 -2.65 -8.14
CA SER A 177 11.25 -1.62 -7.09
C SER A 177 11.23 -0.19 -7.67
N ILE A 178 12.00 0.05 -8.75
CA ILE A 178 12.02 1.35 -9.43
C ILE A 178 10.66 1.66 -10.04
N THR A 179 10.04 0.69 -10.73
CA THR A 179 8.72 0.84 -11.35
C THR A 179 7.67 1.16 -10.29
N TYR A 180 7.68 0.41 -9.18
CA TYR A 180 6.81 0.64 -8.03
C TYR A 180 6.95 2.06 -7.46
N TYR A 181 8.19 2.49 -7.21
CA TYR A 181 8.47 3.83 -6.69
C TYR A 181 8.04 4.95 -7.65
N GLN A 182 8.24 4.77 -8.95
CA GLN A 182 7.80 5.72 -9.97
C GLN A 182 6.28 5.86 -10.01
N LEU A 183 5.55 4.74 -9.96
CA LEU A 183 4.09 4.73 -9.92
C LEU A 183 3.56 5.42 -8.66
N PHE A 184 4.12 5.08 -7.50
CA PHE A 184 3.78 5.75 -6.24
C PHE A 184 4.03 7.26 -6.31
N ARG A 185 5.19 7.68 -6.84
CA ARG A 185 5.53 9.10 -6.97
C ARG A 185 4.54 9.83 -7.87
N ARG A 186 4.10 9.21 -8.98
CA ARG A 186 3.08 9.78 -9.87
C ARG A 186 1.74 9.94 -9.15
N MET A 187 1.30 8.92 -8.42
CA MET A 187 0.08 9.00 -7.60
C MET A 187 0.16 10.15 -6.59
N MET A 188 1.23 10.20 -5.79
CA MET A 188 1.41 11.23 -4.78
C MET A 188 1.49 12.65 -5.37
N LYS A 189 2.06 12.81 -6.57
CA LYS A 189 2.10 14.10 -7.25
C LYS A 189 0.69 14.58 -7.62
N GLN A 190 -0.16 13.69 -8.13
CA GLN A 190 -1.54 14.02 -8.47
C GLN A 190 -2.34 14.53 -7.26
N PHE A 191 -2.10 13.96 -6.08
CA PHE A 191 -2.77 14.39 -4.84
C PHE A 191 -2.11 15.61 -4.20
N SER A 192 -0.81 15.82 -4.39
CA SER A 192 -0.08 16.98 -3.85
C SER A 192 -0.28 18.26 -4.66
N ASP A 193 -0.42 18.16 -5.99
CA ASP A 193 -0.62 19.32 -6.88
C ASP A 193 -2.09 19.75 -6.95
N LYS A 194 -3.02 18.83 -6.64
CA LYS A 194 -4.47 19.10 -6.58
C LYS A 194 -4.93 19.41 -5.16
N SER A 195 -4.24 20.30 -4.47
CA SER A 195 -4.83 21.02 -3.33
C SER A 195 -5.92 21.97 -3.84
N TYR A 196 -7.03 21.39 -4.31
CA TYR A 196 -8.28 22.11 -4.50
C TYR A 196 -8.96 22.19 -3.14
N LEU A 197 -8.53 23.21 -2.37
CA LEU A 197 -9.19 23.95 -1.29
C LEU A 197 -8.14 24.80 -0.55
#